data_AF-A3ZP93-F1
#
_entry.id   AF-A3ZP93-F1
#
_cell.length_a   1.000
_cell.length_b   1.000
_cell.length_c   1.000
_cell.angle_alpha   90.00
_cell.angle_beta   90.00
_cell.angle_gamma   90.00
#
_symmetry.space_group_name_H-M   'P 1'
#
loop_
_entity.id
_entity.type
_entity.pdbx_description
1 polymer ?
#
loop_
_entity_poly.entity_id
_entity_poly.type
_entity_poly.pdbx_seq_one_letter_code
_entity_poly.pdbx_strand_id
1 'polypeptide(L)'
;MDVSFAQDVMQPPRLQPNRLPTTSPYLLLGNRSFDPALSYYRIIRPENQIRSAYTSQAQRITQLRSEVNRQQQEIDQAENSLLNPTGHRAMFQNYGGYFGGYSRGTGYFGVQ
;
A
#
# COMPACT_ATOMS: atom_id res chain seq x y z
N MET A 1 17.60 -2.21 34.73
CA MET A 1 17.01 -0.86 34.62
C MET A 1 16.53 -0.73 33.19
N ASP A 2 15.26 -1.05 32.93
CA ASP A 2 14.71 -0.97 31.59
C ASP A 2 14.04 0.39 31.39
N VAL A 3 14.59 1.15 30.45
CA VAL A 3 14.10 2.47 30.07
C VAL A 3 12.93 2.23 29.11
N SER A 4 11.72 2.22 29.65
CA SER A 4 10.49 2.19 28.84
C SER A 4 10.30 3.55 28.20
N PHE A 5 10.61 3.65 26.91
CA PHE A 5 10.27 4.81 26.09
C PHE A 5 8.76 4.88 25.96
N ALA A 6 8.15 5.83 26.68
CA ALA A 6 6.78 6.24 26.44
C ALA A 6 6.73 6.83 25.02
N GLN A 7 6.34 6.00 24.05
CA GLN A 7 5.94 6.45 22.74
C GLN A 7 4.56 7.09 22.90
N ASP A 8 4.54 8.34 23.36
CA ASP A 8 3.36 9.20 23.29
C ASP A 8 3.15 9.54 21.81
N VAL A 9 2.54 8.59 21.09
CA VAL A 9 2.10 8.77 19.72
C VAL A 9 1.09 9.91 19.73
N MET A 10 1.55 11.09 19.29
CA MET A 10 0.73 12.22 18.90
C MET A 10 -0.39 11.72 17.99
N GLN A 11 -1.55 11.44 18.58
CA GLN A 11 -2.73 11.00 17.84
C GLN A 11 -3.24 12.24 17.10
N PRO A 12 -3.28 12.26 15.75
CA PRO A 12 -3.73 13.43 15.02
C PRO A 12 -5.18 13.76 15.44
N PRO A 13 -5.54 15.05 15.53
CA PRO A 13 -6.88 15.45 15.94
C PRO A 13 -7.92 14.73 15.08
N ARG A 14 -8.83 14.00 15.73
CA ARG A 14 -9.92 13.30 15.07
C ARG A 14 -10.80 14.36 14.42
N LEU A 15 -10.74 14.45 13.09
CA LEU A 15 -11.63 15.29 12.30
C LEU A 15 -13.07 14.87 12.63
N GLN A 16 -13.82 15.73 13.31
CA GLN A 16 -15.23 15.50 13.56
C GLN A 16 -15.92 15.33 12.20
N PRO A 17 -16.82 14.34 12.03
CA PRO A 17 -17.55 14.19 10.79
C PRO A 17 -18.26 15.51 10.51
N ASN A 18 -17.91 16.14 9.38
CA ASN A 18 -18.48 17.38 8.92
C ASN A 18 -19.99 17.16 8.76
N ARG A 19 -20.78 17.56 9.77
CA ARG A 19 -22.22 17.47 9.75
C ARG A 19 -22.69 18.46 8.70
N LEU A 20 -22.96 17.95 7.50
CA LEU A 20 -23.64 18.72 6.47
C LEU A 20 -24.93 19.27 7.08
N PRO A 21 -25.24 20.57 6.88
CA PRO A 21 -26.49 21.11 7.36
C PRO A 21 -27.65 20.28 6.79
N THR A 22 -28.60 19.90 7.65
CA THR A 22 -29.81 19.16 7.27
C THR A 22 -30.69 19.95 6.30
N THR A 23 -30.46 21.26 6.18
CA THR A 23 -31.21 22.16 5.30
C THR A 23 -30.52 22.36 3.95
N SER A 24 -31.33 22.60 2.91
CA SER A 24 -30.84 22.86 1.57
C SER A 24 -30.18 24.25 1.48
N PRO A 25 -28.98 24.39 0.88
CA PRO A 25 -28.31 25.70 0.78
C PRO A 25 -29.06 26.70 -0.11
N TYR A 26 -29.99 26.21 -0.94
CA TYR A 26 -30.83 27.02 -1.83
C TYR A 26 -32.00 27.72 -1.12
N LEU A 27 -32.28 27.39 0.13
CA LEU A 27 -33.40 27.95 0.89
C LEU A 27 -33.28 29.49 1.06
N LEU A 28 -32.05 30.01 1.01
CA LEU A 28 -31.74 31.44 1.08
C LEU A 28 -32.09 32.21 -0.20
N LEU A 29 -32.19 31.55 -1.36
CA LEU A 29 -32.51 32.22 -2.65
C LEU A 29 -33.96 32.70 -2.72
N GLY A 30 -34.87 32.07 -1.98
CA GLY A 30 -36.28 32.44 -1.95
C GLY A 30 -36.62 33.54 -0.94
N ASN A 31 -35.66 33.96 -0.12
CA ASN A 31 -35.89 34.96 0.92
C ASN A 31 -35.78 36.37 0.33
N ARG A 32 -36.92 37.07 0.22
CA ARG A 32 -37.02 38.44 -0.32
C ARG A 32 -36.20 39.47 0.45
N SER A 33 -35.77 39.16 1.68
CA SER A 33 -34.97 40.07 2.51
C SER A 33 -33.49 40.09 2.15
N PHE A 34 -32.99 39.15 1.33
CA PHE A 34 -31.59 39.06 0.94
C PHE A 34 -31.42 39.18 -0.57
N ASP A 35 -30.27 39.72 -0.99
CA ASP A 35 -29.88 39.70 -2.40
C ASP A 35 -29.58 38.24 -2.82
N PRO A 36 -30.36 37.69 -3.77
CA PRO A 36 -30.20 36.31 -4.21
C PRO A 36 -28.88 36.08 -4.95
N ALA A 37 -28.37 37.08 -5.69
CA ALA A 37 -27.11 36.97 -6.40
C ALA A 37 -25.94 36.88 -5.40
N LEU A 38 -25.95 37.75 -4.39
CA LEU A 38 -24.93 37.74 -3.34
C LEU A 38 -24.93 36.42 -2.55
N SER A 39 -26.12 35.91 -2.21
CA SER A 39 -26.28 34.64 -1.48
C SER A 39 -25.77 33.45 -2.30
N TYR A 40 -26.02 33.44 -3.61
CA TYR A 40 -25.53 32.40 -4.51
C TYR A 40 -24.00 32.34 -4.56
N TYR A 41 -23.34 33.48 -4.79
CA TYR A 41 -21.89 33.52 -4.97
C TYR A 41 -21.11 33.34 -3.67
N ARG A 42 -21.66 33.75 -2.53
CA ARG A 42 -20.98 33.63 -1.22
C ARG A 42 -21.16 32.28 -0.54
N ILE A 43 -22.31 31.65 -0.70
CA ILE A 43 -22.66 30.47 0.11
C ILE A 43 -22.83 29.24 -0.79
N ILE A 44 -23.70 29.34 -1.79
CA ILE A 44 -24.13 28.17 -2.57
C ILE A 44 -23.01 27.66 -3.48
N ARG A 45 -22.34 28.56 -4.20
CA ARG A 45 -21.28 28.17 -5.13
C ARG A 45 -20.10 27.51 -4.41
N PRO A 46 -19.55 28.08 -3.31
CA PRO A 46 -18.48 27.42 -2.55
C PRO A 46 -18.93 26.09 -1.95
N GLU A 47 -20.15 26.02 -1.40
CA GLU A 47 -20.69 24.77 -0.84
C GLU A 47 -20.77 23.66 -1.90
N ASN A 48 -21.23 23.98 -3.11
CA ASN A 48 -21.26 23.04 -4.24
C ASN A 48 -19.85 22.59 -4.64
N GLN A 49 -18.87 23.51 -4.65
CA GLN A 49 -17.48 23.18 -4.97
C GLN A 49 -16.88 22.23 -3.93
N ILE A 50 -17.11 22.48 -2.64
CA ILE A 50 -16.63 21.65 -1.54
C ILE A 50 -17.24 20.25 -1.63
N ARG A 51 -18.57 20.15 -1.84
CA ARG A 51 -19.25 18.85 -2.02
C ARG A 51 -18.71 18.07 -3.22
N SER A 52 -18.46 18.75 -4.33
CA SER A 52 -17.88 18.14 -5.53
C SER A 52 -16.45 17.65 -5.27
N ALA A 53 -15.65 18.43 -4.54
CA ALA A 53 -14.30 18.03 -4.14
C ALA A 53 -14.32 16.78 -3.24
N TYR A 54 -15.15 16.76 -2.21
CA TYR A 54 -15.27 15.62 -1.30
C TYR A 54 -15.73 14.34 -2.00
N THR A 55 -16.73 14.43 -2.87
CA THR A 55 -17.21 13.27 -3.65
C THR A 55 -16.12 12.74 -4.57
N SER A 56 -15.40 13.62 -5.27
CA SER A 56 -14.27 13.23 -6.12
C SER A 56 -13.13 12.58 -5.32
N GLN A 57 -12.85 13.08 -4.10
CA GLN A 57 -11.84 12.52 -3.22
C GLN A 57 -12.25 11.12 -2.71
N ALA A 58 -13.50 10.95 -2.29
CA ALA A 58 -14.02 9.66 -1.82
C ALA A 58 -13.99 8.59 -2.93
N GLN A 59 -14.31 8.99 -4.18
CA GLN A 59 -14.19 8.13 -5.35
C GLN A 59 -12.73 7.70 -5.59
N ARG A 60 -11.80 8.65 -5.56
CA ARG A 60 -10.35 8.35 -5.69
C ARG A 60 -9.88 7.39 -4.61
N ILE A 61 -10.23 7.63 -3.35
CA ILE A 61 -9.85 6.74 -2.24
C ILE A 61 -10.38 5.31 -2.48
N THR A 62 -11.63 5.18 -2.95
CA THR A 62 -12.22 3.88 -3.27
C THR A 62 -11.47 3.19 -4.41
N GLN A 63 -11.12 3.93 -5.47
CA GLN A 63 -10.34 3.42 -6.59
C GLN A 63 -8.96 2.95 -6.15
N LEU A 64 -8.22 3.77 -5.40
CA LEU A 64 -6.91 3.39 -4.88
C LEU A 64 -6.98 2.13 -4.00
N ARG A 65 -8.00 2.01 -3.14
CA ARG A 65 -8.20 0.80 -2.33
C ARG A 65 -8.43 -0.44 -3.20
N SER A 66 -9.20 -0.31 -4.27
CA SER A 66 -9.44 -1.41 -5.20
C SER A 66 -8.17 -1.82 -5.96
N GLU A 67 -7.34 -0.85 -6.36
CA GLU A 67 -6.07 -1.11 -7.04
C GLU A 67 -5.06 -1.80 -6.11
N VAL A 68 -4.93 -1.33 -4.87
CA VAL A 68 -4.07 -1.97 -3.86
C VAL A 68 -4.50 -3.41 -3.60
N ASN A 69 -5.81 -3.65 -3.42
CA ASN A 69 -6.32 -5.00 -3.21
C ASN A 69 -6.05 -5.91 -4.42
N ARG A 70 -6.17 -5.39 -5.65
CA ARG A 70 -5.86 -6.15 -6.86
C ARG A 70 -4.37 -6.49 -6.94
N GLN A 71 -3.50 -5.51 -6.68
CA GLN A 71 -2.05 -5.72 -6.65
C GLN A 71 -1.65 -6.76 -5.60
N GLN A 72 -2.25 -6.71 -4.40
CA GLN A 72 -1.99 -7.72 -3.37
C GLN A 72 -2.39 -9.12 -3.85
N GLN A 73 -3.56 -9.27 -4.48
CA GLN A 73 -3.99 -10.56 -5.05
C GLN A 73 -3.05 -11.06 -6.15
N GLU A 74 -2.54 -10.16 -7.01
CA GLU A 74 -1.56 -10.50 -8.05
C GLU A 74 -0.24 -10.99 -7.43
N ILE A 75 0.23 -10.36 -6.35
CA ILE A 75 1.42 -10.79 -5.59
C ILE A 75 1.19 -12.16 -4.97
N ASP A 76 0.07 -12.35 -4.26
CA ASP A 76 -0.25 -13.63 -3.61
C ASP A 76 -0.34 -14.76 -4.65
N GLN A 77 -0.90 -14.50 -5.84
CA GLN A 77 -0.95 -15.47 -6.94
C GLN A 77 0.44 -15.77 -7.51
N ALA A 78 1.30 -14.77 -7.67
CA ALA A 78 2.67 -14.96 -8.14
C ALA A 78 3.51 -15.78 -7.12
N GLU A 79 3.37 -15.51 -5.83
CA GLU A 79 4.02 -16.28 -4.75
C GLU A 79 3.54 -17.74 -4.73
N ASN A 80 2.22 -17.97 -4.86
CA ASN A 80 1.67 -19.32 -4.94
C ASN A 80 2.09 -20.05 -6.24
N SER A 81 2.27 -19.33 -7.35
CA SER A 81 2.77 -19.90 -8.60
C SER A 81 4.27 -20.21 -8.55
N LEU A 82 5.06 -19.45 -7.78
CA LEU A 82 6.48 -19.74 -7.47
C LEU A 82 6.65 -20.94 -6.51
N LEU A 83 5.58 -21.34 -5.81
CA LEU A 83 5.52 -22.55 -4.97
C LEU A 83 5.13 -23.83 -5.73
N ASN A 84 4.90 -23.74 -7.05
CA ASN A 84 5.03 -24.89 -7.95
C ASN A 84 6.31 -24.80 -8.82
N PRO A 85 7.53 -24.75 -8.25
CA PRO A 85 8.69 -25.23 -8.96
C PRO A 85 8.51 -26.75 -9.03
N THR A 86 8.38 -27.31 -10.23
CA THR A 86 8.40 -28.75 -10.49
C THR A 86 9.28 -29.45 -9.45
N GLY A 87 8.69 -30.27 -8.57
CA GLY A 87 9.29 -30.77 -7.33
C GLY A 87 10.53 -31.66 -7.49
N HIS A 88 11.59 -31.13 -8.09
CA HIS A 88 12.82 -31.83 -8.41
C HIS A 88 13.96 -30.88 -8.06
N ARG A 89 14.73 -31.22 -7.02
CA ARG A 89 16.01 -30.57 -6.74
C ARG A 89 16.91 -30.76 -7.96
N ALA A 90 17.37 -29.68 -8.58
CA ALA A 90 18.46 -29.76 -9.54
C ALA A 90 19.73 -30.17 -8.77
N MET A 91 20.16 -31.42 -8.93
CA MET A 91 21.46 -31.88 -8.45
C MET A 91 22.43 -31.93 -9.62
N PHE A 92 23.57 -31.27 -9.46
CA PHE A 92 24.68 -31.41 -10.40
C PHE A 92 25.31 -32.78 -10.20
N GLN A 93 25.33 -33.62 -11.23
CA GLN A 93 26.10 -34.86 -11.21
C GLN A 93 27.59 -34.50 -11.21
N ASN A 94 28.23 -34.58 -10.05
CA ASN A 94 29.66 -34.34 -9.91
C ASN A 94 30.43 -35.62 -10.26
N TYR A 95 30.98 -35.68 -11.47
CA TYR A 95 31.82 -36.80 -11.93
C TYR A 95 33.29 -36.71 -11.49
N GLY A 96 33.62 -35.87 -10.50
CA GLY A 96 35.00 -35.59 -10.08
C GLY A 96 35.81 -36.81 -9.60
N GLY A 97 35.14 -37.92 -9.26
CA GLY A 97 35.78 -39.20 -8.93
C GLY A 97 35.77 -40.26 -10.05
N TYR A 98 35.04 -40.04 -11.15
CA TYR A 98 34.92 -41.03 -12.23
C TYR A 98 36.17 -41.07 -13.12
N PHE A 99 36.87 -39.95 -13.24
CA PHE A 99 38.20 -39.88 -13.83
C PHE A 99 39.22 -40.05 -12.71
N GLY A 100 39.38 -41.31 -12.29
CA GLY A 100 40.22 -41.74 -11.18
C GLY A 100 41.57 -41.05 -11.12
N GLY A 101 41.90 -40.60 -9.90
CA GLY A 101 43.14 -39.96 -9.57
C GLY A 101 44.35 -40.84 -9.89
N TYR A 102 45.30 -40.26 -10.61
CA TYR A 102 46.70 -40.62 -10.43
C TYR A 102 47.11 -40.18 -9.04
N SER A 103 47.07 -41.12 -8.09
CA SER A 103 47.73 -41.00 -6.80
C SER A 103 49.22 -40.77 -7.05
N ARG A 104 49.66 -39.51 -7.09
CA ARG A 104 51.08 -39.16 -6.95
C ARG A 104 51.42 -39.33 -5.48
N GLY A 105 51.75 -40.56 -5.13
CA GLY A 105 52.39 -40.89 -3.86
C GLY A 105 53.69 -40.11 -3.73
N THR A 106 53.70 -39.18 -2.78
CA THR A 106 54.85 -38.46 -2.25
C THR A 106 55.83 -39.47 -1.66
N GLY A 107 56.80 -39.91 -2.47
CA GLY A 107 57.88 -40.78 -2.03
C GLY A 107 58.90 -40.01 -1.19
N TYR A 108 58.82 -40.15 0.12
CA TYR A 108 59.96 -39.94 1.02
C TYR A 108 60.97 -41.07 0.80
N PHE A 109 62.22 -40.76 0.44
CA PHE A 109 63.33 -41.71 0.53
C PHE A 109 64.48 -41.06 1.30
N GLY A 110 64.77 -41.64 2.46
CA GLY A 110 65.91 -41.31 3.31
C GLY A 110 67.00 -42.38 3.22
N VAL A 111 68.24 -41.93 3.42
CA VAL A 111 69.40 -42.56 4.10
C VAL A 111 69.71 -44.05 3.81
N GLN A 112 70.75 -44.29 3.00
CA GLN A 112 72.03 -44.92 3.41
C GLN A 112 73.09 -44.76 2.31
#